data_AF-A0A1F9KKU3-F1
#
_entry.id   AF-A0A1F9KKU3-F1
#
_cell.length_a   1.000
_cell.length_b   1.000
_cell.length_c   1.000
_cell.angle_alpha   90.00
_cell.angle_beta   90.00
_cell.angle_gamma   90.00
#
_symmetry.space_group_name_H-M   'P 1'
#
loop_
_entity.id
_entity.type
_entity.pdbx_description
1 polymer ?
#
loop_
_entity_poly.entity_id
_entity_poly.type
_entity_poly.pdbx_seq_one_letter_code
_entity_poly.pdbx_strand_id
1 'polypeptide(L)'
;MKAVSGEGVLGRIIDVTQPGTTVFAGGLMALLALLVGVPIAMVLIMSLRTGFPGEGGPLTLVNFITAYTDPGTYEVLLNTLLFAAGTVTVTLLFAVPMVWLLMRTDMPLKGTVYVLMTVGILIPVFLRTIAWILLLSPRIGLVNQWAKQIFGLDQPLVSLYNIPGMAFIQGVSFVPAAFFMLAAAYRTMDPALEEAAYTSGVTKLQTFLRINIPITLPAIAGVMVYLFMTAIAVFEVPAIIGLPARILVLSSLIYTSTNPPTGLPNYGLAGAYGSIMLLAGLTFAYFYVRLVRQGKKYTVITGRGYRPREIALGGWKWPALAFVIFYLSMEVFMPFVVLLWTSLLPHLQLPSMAALSTISMKNFRTIFDYAGTLPFINTAILMFAVPTVTMLLSVLISWVVIRTQVSFRGILDTMAFLPHAMPSILLAVGLGYLGLAYRGIFPVYGTIFIIIFAHTINWIAYGTRTTNSVMIQVHRELEEAGKVSGASTPRVLGHIVLPLVAAGVFNSWVWVSMLSYREVTMALTLYTRSNVVISTVVWQFWGSGWVPEVAALGVILVLFAIIVVGGLKIGFSRIVEISSGT
;
A
#
# COMPACT_ATOMS: atom_id res chain seq x y z
N MET A 1 17.37 -17.60 -24.14
CA MET A 1 18.69 -17.87 -24.75
C MET A 1 19.67 -18.17 -23.63
N LYS A 2 20.20 -19.40 -23.55
CA LYS A 2 21.29 -19.74 -22.62
C LYS A 2 22.53 -18.98 -23.12
N ALA A 3 22.89 -17.89 -22.44
CA ALA A 3 24.15 -17.21 -22.71
C ALA A 3 25.27 -18.09 -22.15
N VAL A 4 26.10 -18.55 -23.07
CA VAL A 4 27.29 -19.35 -22.83
C VAL A 4 28.29 -18.55 -22.01
N SER A 5 28.84 -19.25 -21.03
CA SER A 5 29.99 -18.97 -20.18
C SER A 5 31.03 -17.99 -20.74
N GLY A 6 31.12 -16.85 -20.08
CA GLY A 6 32.33 -16.02 -19.99
C GLY A 6 32.85 -15.93 -18.56
N GLU A 7 32.62 -16.96 -17.72
CA GLU A 7 33.31 -17.09 -16.43
C GLU A 7 34.78 -17.38 -16.72
N GLY A 8 35.56 -16.32 -16.93
CA GLY A 8 37.01 -16.41 -16.92
C GLY A 8 37.45 -17.03 -15.60
N VAL A 9 38.39 -17.96 -15.68
CA VAL A 9 38.98 -18.72 -14.57
C VAL A 9 39.45 -17.82 -13.41
N LEU A 10 39.71 -16.52 -13.65
CA LEU A 10 39.99 -15.52 -12.61
C LEU A 10 38.78 -15.13 -11.73
N GLY A 11 37.54 -15.19 -12.23
CA GLY A 11 36.34 -14.89 -11.45
C GLY A 11 36.06 -15.92 -10.35
N ARG A 12 36.64 -17.12 -10.46
CA ARG A 12 36.56 -18.17 -9.43
C ARG A 12 37.65 -18.07 -8.36
N ILE A 13 38.68 -17.26 -8.55
CA ILE A 13 39.86 -17.23 -7.67
C ILE A 13 39.75 -16.13 -6.58
N ILE A 14 38.82 -15.18 -6.71
CA ILE A 14 38.62 -14.10 -5.71
C ILE A 14 37.29 -14.24 -4.93
N ASP A 15 36.41 -15.18 -5.31
CA ASP A 15 35.05 -15.32 -4.76
C ASP A 15 34.95 -16.40 -3.68
N VAL A 16 35.92 -16.44 -2.76
CA VAL A 16 35.80 -17.21 -1.52
C VAL A 16 34.78 -16.48 -0.65
N THR A 17 33.63 -17.09 -0.40
CA THR A 17 32.65 -16.66 0.61
C THR A 17 33.39 -16.24 1.87
N GLN A 18 33.61 -14.94 2.07
CA GLN A 18 34.32 -14.46 3.26
C GLN A 18 33.48 -14.93 4.46
N PRO A 19 34.05 -15.72 5.41
CA PRO A 19 33.29 -16.27 6.52
C PRO A 19 32.46 -15.20 7.26
N GLY A 20 33.00 -13.99 7.40
CA GLY A 20 32.30 -12.84 7.98
C GLY A 20 31.04 -12.41 7.22
N THR A 21 31.01 -12.49 5.89
CA THR A 21 29.82 -12.14 5.09
C THR A 21 28.72 -13.18 5.28
N THR A 22 29.08 -14.47 5.33
CA THR A 22 28.12 -15.56 5.59
C THR A 22 27.53 -15.46 6.99
N VAL A 23 28.37 -15.19 8.01
CA VAL A 23 27.90 -14.98 9.40
C VAL A 23 26.98 -13.77 9.49
N PHE A 24 27.34 -12.64 8.87
CA PHE A 24 26.49 -11.46 8.82
C PHE A 24 25.14 -11.73 8.14
N ALA A 25 25.16 -12.37 6.97
CA ALA A 25 23.94 -12.77 6.26
C ALA A 25 23.08 -13.72 7.10
N GLY A 26 23.72 -14.65 7.83
CA GLY A 26 23.05 -15.56 8.75
C GLY A 26 22.39 -14.84 9.91
N GLY A 27 23.08 -13.87 10.52
CA GLY A 27 22.52 -13.00 11.57
C GLY A 27 21.34 -12.17 11.06
N LEU A 28 21.44 -11.61 9.86
CA LEU A 28 20.35 -10.85 9.22
C LEU A 28 19.14 -11.74 8.90
N MET A 29 19.40 -12.97 8.45
CA MET A 29 18.35 -13.98 8.24
C MET A 29 17.66 -14.36 9.56
N ALA A 30 18.41 -14.57 10.64
CA ALA A 30 17.86 -14.84 11.96
C ALA A 30 17.02 -13.66 12.49
N LEU A 31 17.49 -12.42 12.28
CA LEU A 31 16.74 -11.22 12.63
C LEU A 31 15.41 -11.14 11.85
N LEU A 32 15.42 -11.39 10.54
CA LEU A 32 14.19 -11.43 9.75
C LEU A 32 13.27 -12.58 10.14
N ALA A 33 13.83 -13.76 10.46
CA ALA A 33 13.05 -14.89 10.95
C ALA A 33 12.33 -14.53 12.24
N LEU A 34 13.00 -13.79 13.14
CA LEU A 34 12.41 -13.32 14.38
C LEU A 34 11.35 -12.23 14.12
N LEU A 35 11.69 -11.20 13.35
CA LEU A 35 10.79 -10.07 13.07
C LEU A 35 9.51 -10.49 12.34
N VAL A 36 9.60 -11.38 11.35
CA VAL A 36 8.46 -11.81 10.53
C VAL A 36 7.82 -13.08 11.06
N GLY A 37 8.63 -14.04 11.49
CA GLY A 37 8.16 -15.35 11.94
C GLY A 37 7.46 -15.31 13.30
N VAL A 38 7.88 -14.44 14.23
CA VAL A 38 7.24 -14.38 15.56
C VAL A 38 5.79 -13.90 15.48
N PRO A 39 5.43 -12.79 14.79
CA PRO A 39 4.02 -12.40 14.66
C PRO A 39 3.17 -13.47 13.97
N ILE A 40 3.69 -14.14 12.94
CA ILE A 40 3.01 -15.28 12.29
C ILE A 40 2.76 -16.41 13.30
N ALA A 41 3.81 -16.80 14.03
CA ALA A 41 3.72 -17.83 15.04
C ALA A 41 2.70 -17.46 16.13
N MET A 42 2.63 -16.20 16.53
CA MET A 42 1.66 -15.73 17.52
C MET A 42 0.22 -15.82 17.00
N VAL A 43 -0.04 -15.51 15.72
CA VAL A 43 -1.36 -15.71 15.11
C VAL A 43 -1.77 -17.19 15.12
N LEU A 44 -0.83 -18.10 14.82
CA LEU A 44 -1.09 -19.54 14.86
C LEU A 44 -1.26 -20.04 16.30
N ILE A 45 -0.42 -19.60 17.24
CA ILE A 45 -0.50 -19.98 18.66
C ILE A 45 -1.80 -19.50 19.28
N MET A 46 -2.20 -18.24 19.04
CA MET A 46 -3.46 -17.73 19.58
C MET A 46 -4.65 -18.49 18.99
N SER A 47 -4.61 -18.89 17.72
CA SER A 47 -5.67 -19.72 17.12
C SER A 47 -5.88 -21.06 17.83
N LEU A 48 -4.80 -21.59 18.41
CA LEU A 48 -4.79 -22.88 19.11
C LEU A 48 -4.96 -22.74 20.63
N ARG A 49 -5.10 -21.53 21.19
CA ARG A 49 -5.22 -21.33 22.64
C ARG A 49 -6.54 -20.69 23.02
N THR A 50 -7.02 -21.03 24.21
CA THR A 50 -8.14 -20.38 24.88
C THR A 50 -7.64 -19.45 26.00
N GLY A 51 -8.45 -18.47 26.37
CA GLY A 51 -8.12 -17.51 27.43
C GLY A 51 -7.37 -16.28 26.92
N PHE A 52 -6.92 -15.44 27.84
CA PHE A 52 -6.19 -14.21 27.51
C PHE A 52 -4.72 -14.47 27.19
N PRO A 53 -4.07 -13.57 26.44
CA PRO A 53 -2.65 -13.67 26.17
C PRO A 53 -1.87 -13.68 27.49
N GLY A 54 -1.07 -14.72 27.70
CA GLY A 54 -0.24 -14.89 28.91
C GLY A 54 -0.81 -15.84 29.98
N GLU A 55 -2.07 -16.26 29.88
CA GLU A 55 -2.70 -17.16 30.88
C GLU A 55 -2.34 -18.65 30.70
N GLY A 56 -1.60 -19.00 29.64
CA GLY A 56 -1.08 -20.36 29.45
C GLY A 56 -2.14 -21.42 29.09
N GLY A 57 -3.35 -21.02 28.67
CA GLY A 57 -4.45 -21.94 28.33
C GLY A 57 -4.06 -23.05 27.34
N PRO A 58 -4.66 -24.25 27.43
CA PRO A 58 -4.21 -25.44 26.70
C PRO A 58 -4.28 -25.27 25.18
N LEU A 59 -3.46 -26.03 24.46
CA LEU A 59 -3.56 -26.13 23.01
C LEU A 59 -4.79 -26.94 22.63
N THR A 60 -5.65 -26.39 21.78
CA THR A 60 -6.94 -26.96 21.38
C THR A 60 -7.37 -26.45 20.00
N LEU A 61 -8.21 -27.24 19.32
CA LEU A 61 -8.83 -26.86 18.05
C LEU A 61 -10.22 -26.22 18.23
N VAL A 62 -10.66 -25.97 19.47
CA VAL A 62 -12.02 -25.46 19.74
C VAL A 62 -12.31 -24.16 19.01
N ASN A 63 -11.35 -23.25 18.87
CA ASN A 63 -11.55 -22.00 18.15
C ASN A 63 -11.83 -22.21 16.67
N PHE A 64 -11.17 -23.19 16.03
CA PHE A 64 -11.45 -23.58 14.65
C PHE A 64 -12.82 -24.22 14.53
N ILE A 65 -13.18 -25.11 15.46
CA ILE A 65 -14.51 -25.73 15.48
C ILE A 65 -15.57 -24.62 15.59
N THR A 66 -15.50 -23.79 16.62
CA THR A 66 -16.44 -22.68 16.85
C THR A 66 -16.54 -21.74 15.65
N ALA A 67 -15.40 -21.32 15.09
CA ALA A 67 -15.36 -20.42 13.94
C ALA A 67 -16.02 -21.02 12.69
N TYR A 68 -15.74 -22.28 12.37
CA TYR A 68 -16.19 -22.89 11.11
C TYR A 68 -17.48 -23.70 11.22
N THR A 69 -18.00 -23.94 12.43
CA THR A 69 -19.38 -24.40 12.62
C THR A 69 -20.39 -23.26 12.62
N ASP A 70 -19.95 -22.01 12.78
CA ASP A 70 -20.81 -20.82 12.71
C ASP A 70 -21.22 -20.55 11.25
N PRO A 71 -22.53 -20.62 10.90
CA PRO A 71 -23.00 -20.28 9.56
C PRO A 71 -22.64 -18.84 9.12
N GLY A 72 -22.53 -17.91 10.08
CA GLY A 72 -22.18 -16.51 9.81
C GLY A 72 -20.78 -16.37 9.19
N THR A 73 -19.85 -17.27 9.52
CA THR A 73 -18.50 -17.25 8.94
C THR A 73 -18.51 -17.40 7.43
N TYR A 74 -19.41 -18.19 6.87
CA TYR A 74 -19.50 -18.38 5.41
C TYR A 74 -20.07 -17.16 4.69
N GLU A 75 -20.96 -16.40 5.34
CA GLU A 75 -21.40 -15.10 4.84
C GLU A 75 -20.22 -14.11 4.81
N VAL A 76 -19.41 -14.07 5.88
CA VAL A 76 -18.21 -13.22 5.93
C VAL A 76 -17.19 -13.60 4.86
N LEU A 77 -16.98 -14.89 4.62
CA LEU A 77 -16.11 -15.38 3.54
C LEU A 77 -16.61 -14.96 2.16
N LEU A 78 -17.92 -15.09 1.90
CA LEU A 78 -18.53 -14.66 0.65
C LEU A 78 -18.44 -13.14 0.47
N ASN A 79 -18.74 -12.37 1.51
CA ASN A 79 -18.63 -10.91 1.50
C ASN A 79 -17.20 -10.46 1.21
N THR A 80 -16.21 -11.14 1.80
CA THR A 80 -14.78 -10.89 1.54
C THR A 80 -14.42 -11.16 0.09
N LEU A 81 -14.91 -12.27 -0.48
CA LEU A 81 -14.67 -12.64 -1.88
C LEU A 81 -15.29 -11.62 -2.84
N LEU A 82 -16.56 -11.26 -2.63
CA LEU A 82 -17.29 -10.31 -3.47
C LEU A 82 -16.67 -8.91 -3.38
N PHE A 83 -16.30 -8.48 -2.18
CA PHE A 83 -15.60 -7.21 -1.97
C PHE A 83 -14.26 -7.16 -2.70
N ALA A 84 -13.44 -8.21 -2.57
CA ALA A 84 -12.13 -8.27 -3.22
C ALA A 84 -12.25 -8.34 -4.75
N ALA A 85 -13.15 -9.18 -5.27
CA ALA A 85 -13.39 -9.30 -6.71
C ALA A 85 -13.93 -7.99 -7.31
N GLY A 86 -14.90 -7.35 -6.64
CA GLY A 86 -15.43 -6.05 -7.06
C GLY A 86 -14.37 -4.97 -7.05
N THR A 87 -13.54 -4.92 -6.01
CA THR A 87 -12.42 -3.97 -5.87
C THR A 87 -11.47 -4.08 -7.07
N VAL A 88 -10.98 -5.29 -7.35
CA VAL A 88 -10.05 -5.54 -8.46
C VAL A 88 -10.68 -5.21 -9.81
N THR A 89 -11.96 -5.55 -9.99
CA THR A 89 -12.71 -5.24 -11.22
C THR A 89 -12.75 -3.74 -11.47
N VAL A 90 -13.18 -2.95 -10.48
CA VAL A 90 -13.21 -1.48 -10.58
C VAL A 90 -11.81 -0.93 -10.83
N THR A 91 -10.79 -1.44 -10.13
CA THR A 91 -9.41 -1.01 -10.34
C THR A 91 -8.94 -1.22 -11.78
N LEU A 92 -9.13 -2.41 -12.35
CA LEU A 92 -8.66 -2.73 -13.69
C LEU A 92 -9.43 -1.96 -14.78
N LEU A 93 -10.74 -1.73 -14.57
CA LEU A 93 -11.57 -0.92 -15.47
C LEU A 93 -11.04 0.51 -15.63
N PHE A 94 -10.45 1.08 -14.58
CA PHE A 94 -9.82 2.41 -14.66
C PHE A 94 -8.33 2.35 -15.01
N ALA A 95 -7.56 1.46 -14.37
CA ALA A 95 -6.11 1.43 -14.47
C ALA A 95 -5.61 0.99 -15.86
N VAL A 96 -6.27 0.02 -16.50
CA VAL A 96 -5.83 -0.51 -17.81
C VAL A 96 -6.01 0.54 -18.92
N PRO A 97 -7.15 1.23 -19.05
CA PRO A 97 -7.26 2.36 -19.98
C PRO A 97 -6.32 3.51 -19.61
N MET A 98 -6.19 3.84 -18.32
CA MET A 98 -5.33 4.93 -17.85
C MET A 98 -3.86 4.70 -18.24
N VAL A 99 -3.33 3.49 -18.02
CA VAL A 99 -1.94 3.17 -18.37
C VAL A 99 -1.72 3.19 -19.88
N TRP A 100 -2.68 2.72 -20.67
CA TRP A 100 -2.61 2.81 -22.13
C TRP A 100 -2.58 4.27 -22.60
N LEU A 101 -3.49 5.12 -22.09
CA LEU A 101 -3.55 6.53 -22.43
C LEU A 101 -2.24 7.26 -22.13
N LEU A 102 -1.69 7.08 -20.92
CA LEU A 102 -0.49 7.82 -20.50
C LEU A 102 0.81 7.27 -21.10
N MET A 103 0.91 5.96 -21.36
CA MET A 103 2.16 5.33 -21.82
C MET A 103 2.25 5.16 -23.33
N ARG A 104 1.14 5.12 -24.06
CA ARG A 104 1.13 4.81 -25.51
C ARG A 104 0.62 5.94 -26.40
N THR A 105 -0.18 6.87 -25.89
CA THR A 105 -0.87 7.87 -26.73
C THR A 105 -0.32 9.26 -26.52
N ASP A 106 -0.63 10.25 -27.37
CA ASP A 106 -0.21 11.66 -27.25
C ASP A 106 -1.15 12.53 -26.36
N MET A 107 -1.81 11.92 -25.37
CA MET A 107 -2.74 12.60 -24.46
C MET A 107 -2.11 13.87 -23.83
N PRO A 108 -2.85 15.00 -23.74
CA PRO A 108 -2.34 16.18 -23.06
C PRO A 108 -2.20 15.94 -21.54
N LEU A 109 -1.40 16.78 -20.87
CA LEU A 109 -1.25 16.82 -19.40
C LEU A 109 -0.75 15.53 -18.72
N LYS A 110 -0.13 14.58 -19.44
CA LYS A 110 0.40 13.33 -18.88
C LYS A 110 1.25 13.54 -17.62
N GLY A 111 2.13 14.53 -17.62
CA GLY A 111 2.98 14.84 -16.48
C GLY A 111 2.19 15.24 -15.23
N THR A 112 1.15 16.05 -15.41
CA THR A 112 0.22 16.44 -14.33
C THR A 112 -0.55 15.22 -13.82
N VAL A 113 -1.09 14.41 -14.73
CA VAL A 113 -1.84 13.20 -14.35
C VAL A 113 -0.94 12.23 -13.60
N TYR A 114 0.27 11.98 -14.07
CA TYR A 114 1.25 11.12 -13.40
C TYR A 114 1.52 11.59 -11.96
N VAL A 115 1.71 12.89 -11.74
CA VAL A 115 1.88 13.47 -10.40
C VAL A 115 0.63 13.32 -9.54
N LEU A 116 -0.56 13.56 -10.10
CA LEU A 116 -1.82 13.40 -9.36
C LEU A 116 -2.08 11.93 -8.98
N MET A 117 -1.68 10.96 -9.82
CA MET A 117 -1.69 9.53 -9.44
C MET A 117 -0.75 9.27 -8.26
N THR A 118 0.45 9.87 -8.27
CA THR A 118 1.41 9.77 -7.16
C THR A 118 0.84 10.39 -5.87
N VAL A 119 0.22 11.56 -5.94
CA VAL A 119 -0.44 12.21 -4.79
C VAL A 119 -1.63 11.37 -4.30
N GLY A 120 -2.42 10.78 -5.20
CA GLY A 120 -3.55 9.92 -4.87
C GLY A 120 -3.17 8.72 -3.99
N ILE A 121 -1.97 8.16 -4.16
CA ILE A 121 -1.42 7.11 -3.30
C ILE A 121 -1.17 7.62 -1.88
N LEU A 122 -0.90 8.90 -1.67
CA LEU A 122 -0.55 9.39 -0.34
C LEU A 122 -1.76 9.81 0.48
N ILE A 123 -2.90 10.08 -0.17
CA ILE A 123 -4.15 10.37 0.53
C ILE A 123 -4.58 9.09 1.30
N PRO A 124 -4.76 9.17 2.63
CA PRO A 124 -5.22 8.03 3.41
C PRO A 124 -6.58 7.52 2.95
N VAL A 125 -6.69 6.20 2.73
CA VAL A 125 -7.91 5.58 2.20
C VAL A 125 -9.08 5.81 3.16
N PHE A 126 -8.86 5.75 4.47
CA PHE A 126 -9.92 6.01 5.45
C PHE A 126 -10.54 7.41 5.33
N LEU A 127 -9.73 8.45 5.07
CA LEU A 127 -10.22 9.81 4.83
C LEU A 127 -11.03 9.88 3.55
N ARG A 128 -10.58 9.20 2.49
CA ARG A 128 -11.31 9.12 1.23
C ARG A 128 -12.67 8.43 1.43
N THR A 129 -12.70 7.35 2.21
CA THR A 129 -13.94 6.64 2.56
C THR A 129 -14.90 7.56 3.32
N ILE A 130 -14.41 8.28 4.32
CA ILE A 130 -15.22 9.26 5.07
C ILE A 130 -15.75 10.34 4.14
N ALA A 131 -14.90 10.92 3.29
CA ALA A 131 -15.30 11.94 2.32
C ALA A 131 -16.41 11.43 1.38
N TRP A 132 -16.30 10.19 0.90
CA TRP A 132 -17.35 9.56 0.10
C TRP A 132 -18.66 9.36 0.87
N ILE A 133 -18.60 9.06 2.18
CA ILE A 133 -19.81 9.04 3.04
C ILE A 133 -20.43 10.44 3.14
N LEU A 134 -19.63 11.49 3.31
CA LEU A 134 -20.13 12.87 3.35
C LEU A 134 -20.76 13.30 2.01
N LEU A 135 -20.40 12.66 0.90
CA LEU A 135 -21.01 12.90 -0.42
C LEU A 135 -22.24 12.03 -0.68
N LEU A 136 -22.16 10.73 -0.43
CA LEU A 136 -23.08 9.72 -0.95
C LEU A 136 -23.81 8.90 0.13
N SER A 137 -23.65 9.21 1.42
CA SER A 137 -24.47 8.59 2.46
C SER A 137 -25.96 8.85 2.17
N PRO A 138 -26.84 7.85 2.31
CA PRO A 138 -28.28 8.04 2.17
C PRO A 138 -28.88 9.10 3.10
N ARG A 139 -28.28 9.29 4.27
CA ARG A 139 -28.81 10.17 5.33
C ARG A 139 -28.19 11.56 5.30
N ILE A 140 -26.86 11.64 5.19
CA ILE A 140 -26.14 12.92 5.32
C ILE A 140 -25.40 13.34 4.05
N GLY A 141 -25.41 12.51 3.01
CA GLY A 141 -24.61 12.73 1.81
C GLY A 141 -25.08 13.94 1.02
N LEU A 142 -24.17 14.90 0.75
CA LEU A 142 -24.50 16.14 0.04
C LEU A 142 -25.15 15.88 -1.33
N VAL A 143 -24.69 14.87 -2.09
CA VAL A 143 -25.24 14.54 -3.40
C VAL A 143 -26.66 14.01 -3.28
N ASN A 144 -26.92 13.12 -2.31
CA ASN A 144 -28.27 12.61 -2.08
C ASN A 144 -29.20 13.72 -1.61
N GLN A 145 -28.76 14.56 -0.66
CA GLN A 145 -29.56 15.67 -0.16
C GLN A 145 -29.91 16.68 -1.27
N TRP A 146 -28.94 17.02 -2.11
CA TRP A 146 -29.15 17.87 -3.28
C TRP A 146 -30.12 17.24 -4.29
N ALA A 147 -29.97 15.94 -4.58
CA ALA A 147 -30.87 15.22 -5.48
C ALA A 147 -32.31 15.17 -4.94
N LYS A 148 -32.50 14.98 -3.62
CA LYS A 148 -33.82 15.04 -2.99
C LYS A 148 -34.47 16.41 -3.14
N GLN A 149 -33.71 17.48 -2.94
CA GLN A 149 -34.24 18.85 -3.04
C GLN A 149 -34.63 19.24 -4.48
N ILE A 150 -33.86 18.83 -5.48
CA ILE A 150 -34.11 19.21 -6.88
C ILE A 150 -35.14 18.30 -7.55
N PHE A 151 -35.03 16.99 -7.36
CA PHE A 151 -35.84 16.01 -8.06
C PHE A 151 -37.03 15.50 -7.22
N GLY A 152 -37.19 15.96 -5.98
CA GLY A 152 -38.29 15.55 -5.09
C GLY A 152 -38.24 14.06 -4.72
N LEU A 153 -37.04 13.46 -4.65
CA LEU A 153 -36.89 12.03 -4.38
C LEU A 153 -37.12 11.72 -2.89
N ASP A 154 -37.97 10.73 -2.61
CA ASP A 154 -38.15 10.23 -1.24
C ASP A 154 -36.96 9.36 -0.79
N GLN A 155 -36.43 8.58 -1.72
CA GLN A 155 -35.32 7.66 -1.51
C GLN A 155 -33.98 8.26 -1.95
N PRO A 156 -32.85 7.85 -1.32
CA PRO A 156 -31.52 8.26 -1.79
C PRO A 156 -31.27 7.78 -3.23
N LEU A 157 -30.58 8.60 -4.03
CA LEU A 157 -30.21 8.23 -5.40
C LEU A 157 -29.16 7.10 -5.41
N VAL A 158 -28.20 7.16 -4.48
CA VAL A 158 -27.10 6.19 -4.37
C VAL A 158 -26.87 5.84 -2.89
N SER A 159 -26.50 4.59 -2.62
CA SER A 159 -26.06 4.15 -1.30
C SER A 159 -24.70 3.46 -1.38
N LEU A 160 -23.80 3.84 -0.47
CA LEU A 160 -22.49 3.21 -0.30
C LEU A 160 -22.51 2.02 0.66
N TYR A 161 -23.57 1.86 1.46
CA TYR A 161 -23.68 0.86 2.52
C TYR A 161 -24.06 -0.52 1.96
N ASN A 162 -23.27 -1.02 1.01
CA ASN A 162 -23.39 -2.33 0.37
C ASN A 162 -22.02 -2.74 -0.23
N ILE A 163 -21.87 -4.01 -0.59
CA ILE A 163 -20.60 -4.54 -1.13
C ILE A 163 -20.15 -3.82 -2.42
N PRO A 164 -21.01 -3.55 -3.43
CA PRO A 164 -20.61 -2.78 -4.60
C PRO A 164 -20.07 -1.38 -4.27
N GLY A 165 -20.70 -0.66 -3.35
CA GLY A 165 -20.26 0.66 -2.90
C GLY A 165 -18.91 0.61 -2.19
N MET A 166 -18.71 -0.37 -1.31
CA MET A 166 -17.42 -0.64 -0.68
C MET A 166 -16.33 -0.96 -1.72
N ALA A 167 -16.62 -1.89 -2.63
CA ALA A 167 -15.71 -2.32 -3.69
C ALA A 167 -15.34 -1.18 -4.64
N PHE A 168 -16.28 -0.28 -4.95
CA PHE A 168 -16.04 0.88 -5.79
C PHE A 168 -15.06 1.87 -5.14
N ILE A 169 -15.29 2.24 -3.88
CA ILE A 169 -14.40 3.17 -3.15
C ILE A 169 -12.99 2.57 -3.04
N GLN A 170 -12.90 1.30 -2.66
CA GLN A 170 -11.62 0.62 -2.56
C GLN A 170 -10.96 0.48 -3.94
N GLY A 171 -11.73 0.13 -4.97
CA GLY A 171 -11.24 -0.09 -6.32
C GLY A 171 -10.63 1.16 -6.94
N VAL A 172 -11.31 2.31 -6.80
CA VAL A 172 -10.80 3.63 -7.23
C VAL A 172 -9.47 3.95 -6.55
N SER A 173 -9.35 3.65 -5.25
CA SER A 173 -8.12 3.88 -4.49
C SER A 173 -6.92 3.01 -4.89
N PHE A 174 -7.17 1.86 -5.53
CA PHE A 174 -6.13 0.94 -5.99
C PHE A 174 -5.63 1.26 -7.42
N VAL A 175 -6.33 2.12 -8.15
CA VAL A 175 -5.97 2.49 -9.53
C VAL A 175 -4.54 3.04 -9.66
N PRO A 176 -4.04 3.92 -8.76
CA PRO A 176 -2.67 4.41 -8.90
C PRO A 176 -1.62 3.32 -8.73
N ALA A 177 -1.80 2.40 -7.77
CA ALA A 177 -0.89 1.28 -7.57
C ALA A 177 -0.86 0.37 -8.81
N ALA A 178 -2.04 0.00 -9.32
CA ALA A 178 -2.19 -0.80 -10.54
C ALA A 178 -1.54 -0.12 -11.77
N PHE A 179 -1.76 1.19 -11.92
CA PHE A 179 -1.17 1.99 -12.98
C PHE A 179 0.36 1.91 -12.98
N PHE A 180 1.02 2.12 -11.84
CA PHE A 180 2.48 2.08 -11.77
C PHE A 180 3.04 0.67 -11.98
N MET A 181 2.34 -0.37 -11.53
CA MET A 181 2.74 -1.76 -11.78
C MET A 181 2.64 -2.15 -13.26
N LEU A 182 1.64 -1.62 -13.98
CA LEU A 182 1.44 -1.88 -15.41
C LEU A 182 2.27 -0.97 -16.33
N ALA A 183 2.71 0.19 -15.85
CA ALA A 183 3.36 1.23 -16.67
C ALA A 183 4.57 0.71 -17.45
N ALA A 184 5.42 -0.09 -16.81
CA ALA A 184 6.60 -0.66 -17.45
C ALA A 184 6.23 -1.59 -18.61
N ALA A 185 5.24 -2.48 -18.41
CA ALA A 185 4.81 -3.44 -19.43
C ALA A 185 4.26 -2.75 -20.69
N TYR A 186 3.48 -1.68 -20.52
CA TYR A 186 2.96 -0.89 -21.65
C TYR A 186 4.07 -0.08 -22.32
N ARG A 187 5.02 0.48 -21.55
CA ARG A 187 6.13 1.27 -22.10
C ARG A 187 7.08 0.43 -22.96
N THR A 188 7.34 -0.82 -22.59
CA THR A 188 8.29 -1.71 -23.28
C THR A 188 7.69 -2.52 -24.41
N MET A 189 6.38 -2.39 -24.68
CA MET A 189 5.69 -3.14 -25.73
C MET A 189 6.13 -2.68 -27.14
N ASP A 190 6.41 -3.64 -28.03
CA ASP A 190 6.82 -3.39 -29.42
C ASP A 190 5.72 -2.65 -30.20
N PRO A 191 5.97 -1.42 -30.69
CA PRO A 191 5.03 -0.68 -31.53
C PRO A 191 4.72 -1.34 -32.87
N ALA A 192 5.57 -2.23 -33.38
CA ALA A 192 5.39 -2.83 -34.71
C ALA A 192 4.04 -3.56 -34.86
N LEU A 193 3.55 -4.18 -33.78
CA LEU A 193 2.24 -4.83 -33.76
C LEU A 193 1.08 -3.82 -33.84
N GLU A 194 1.24 -2.65 -33.22
CA GLU A 194 0.26 -1.56 -33.33
C GLU A 194 0.29 -0.93 -34.73
N GLU A 195 1.48 -0.70 -35.30
CA GLU A 195 1.67 -0.15 -36.66
C GLU A 195 1.12 -1.08 -37.75
N ALA A 196 1.37 -2.39 -37.62
CA ALA A 196 0.80 -3.40 -38.51
C ALA A 196 -0.73 -3.40 -38.46
N ALA A 197 -1.32 -3.23 -37.27
CA ALA A 197 -2.76 -3.13 -37.10
C ALA A 197 -3.33 -1.89 -37.78
N TYR A 198 -2.70 -0.72 -37.58
CA TYR A 198 -3.14 0.53 -38.21
C TYR A 198 -3.03 0.48 -39.73
N THR A 199 -1.96 -0.13 -40.26
CA THR A 199 -1.76 -0.33 -41.71
C THR A 199 -2.81 -1.28 -42.28
N SER A 200 -3.29 -2.24 -41.47
CA SER A 200 -4.38 -3.16 -41.83
C SER A 200 -5.79 -2.56 -41.66
N GLY A 201 -5.90 -1.25 -41.38
CA GLY A 201 -7.19 -0.57 -41.23
C GLY A 201 -7.89 -0.78 -39.88
N VAL A 202 -7.20 -1.34 -38.88
CA VAL A 202 -7.76 -1.56 -37.53
C VAL A 202 -7.79 -0.25 -36.74
N THR A 203 -8.90 0.02 -36.06
CA THR A 203 -9.06 1.25 -35.26
C THR A 203 -8.24 1.21 -33.97
N LYS A 204 -7.91 2.38 -33.40
CA LYS A 204 -7.13 2.49 -32.13
C LYS A 204 -7.75 1.71 -30.96
N LEU A 205 -9.07 1.72 -30.84
CA LEU A 205 -9.77 0.97 -29.79
C LEU A 205 -9.69 -0.55 -30.04
N GLN A 206 -9.82 -0.99 -31.29
CA GLN A 206 -9.64 -2.40 -31.64
C GLN A 206 -8.20 -2.86 -31.44
N THR A 207 -7.20 -2.05 -31.80
CA THR A 207 -5.78 -2.31 -31.52
C THR A 207 -5.56 -2.45 -30.01
N PHE A 208 -6.12 -1.54 -29.21
CA PHE A 208 -6.05 -1.64 -27.75
C PHE A 208 -6.66 -2.94 -27.21
N LEU A 209 -7.90 -3.28 -27.61
CA LEU A 209 -8.61 -4.45 -27.09
C LEU A 209 -8.07 -5.79 -27.61
N ARG A 210 -7.67 -5.86 -28.88
CA ARG A 210 -7.30 -7.12 -29.55
C ARG A 210 -5.79 -7.38 -29.62
N ILE A 211 -4.96 -6.37 -29.39
CA ILE A 211 -3.49 -6.49 -29.47
C ILE A 211 -2.87 -6.11 -28.12
N ASN A 212 -3.11 -4.89 -27.63
CA ASN A 212 -2.41 -4.40 -26.44
C ASN A 212 -2.82 -5.15 -25.17
N ILE A 213 -4.13 -5.39 -24.95
CA ILE A 213 -4.60 -6.14 -23.79
C ILE A 213 -4.09 -7.59 -23.82
N PRO A 214 -4.24 -8.39 -24.89
CA PRO A 214 -3.71 -9.76 -24.94
C PRO A 214 -2.21 -9.86 -24.69
N ILE A 215 -1.41 -8.95 -25.27
CA ILE A 215 0.05 -8.94 -25.06
C ILE A 215 0.40 -8.60 -23.61
N THR A 216 -0.35 -7.68 -22.99
CA THR A 216 -0.12 -7.27 -21.60
C THR A 216 -0.86 -8.13 -20.57
N LEU A 217 -1.64 -9.13 -21.01
CA LEU A 217 -2.44 -9.99 -20.15
C LEU A 217 -1.63 -10.68 -19.04
N PRO A 218 -0.39 -11.18 -19.27
CA PRO A 218 0.42 -11.73 -18.19
C PRO A 218 0.76 -10.70 -17.09
N ALA A 219 1.00 -9.44 -17.47
CA ALA A 219 1.23 -8.35 -16.53
C ALA A 219 -0.05 -7.97 -15.79
N ILE A 220 -1.18 -7.87 -16.52
CA ILE A 220 -2.51 -7.63 -15.93
C ILE A 220 -2.89 -8.74 -14.95
N ALA A 221 -2.65 -10.01 -15.27
CA ALA A 221 -2.91 -11.14 -14.38
C ALA A 221 -2.04 -11.10 -13.12
N GLY A 222 -0.75 -10.73 -13.25
CA GLY A 222 0.12 -10.51 -12.10
C GLY A 222 -0.38 -9.40 -11.17
N VAL A 223 -0.81 -8.28 -11.74
CA VAL A 223 -1.42 -7.16 -10.99
C VAL A 223 -2.76 -7.55 -10.38
N MET A 224 -3.59 -8.32 -11.10
CA MET A 224 -4.88 -8.81 -10.61
C MET A 224 -4.71 -9.68 -9.36
N VAL A 225 -3.79 -10.66 -9.38
CA VAL A 225 -3.51 -11.52 -8.21
C VAL A 225 -2.96 -10.69 -7.05
N TYR A 226 -2.06 -9.75 -7.34
CA TYR A 226 -1.51 -8.84 -6.34
C TYR A 226 -2.61 -8.01 -5.66
N LEU A 227 -3.45 -7.33 -6.44
CA LEU A 227 -4.52 -6.49 -5.92
C LEU A 227 -5.59 -7.30 -5.20
N PHE A 228 -5.90 -8.52 -5.66
CA PHE A 228 -6.84 -9.40 -4.99
C PHE A 228 -6.32 -9.81 -3.60
N MET A 229 -5.05 -10.23 -3.53
CA MET A 229 -4.35 -10.53 -2.29
C MET A 229 -4.33 -9.32 -1.34
N THR A 230 -4.15 -8.11 -1.85
CA THR A 230 -4.23 -6.89 -1.02
C THR A 230 -5.67 -6.57 -0.60
N ALA A 231 -6.66 -6.74 -1.49
CA ALA A 231 -8.05 -6.38 -1.24
C ALA A 231 -8.70 -7.23 -0.13
N ILE A 232 -8.40 -8.53 -0.07
CA ILE A 232 -8.87 -9.38 1.04
C ILE A 232 -8.32 -8.93 2.41
N ALA A 233 -7.19 -8.19 2.41
CA ALA A 233 -6.51 -7.70 3.60
C ALA A 233 -6.93 -6.31 4.06
N VAL A 234 -7.65 -5.57 3.21
CA VAL A 234 -8.09 -4.19 3.52
C VAL A 234 -9.04 -4.19 4.71
N PHE A 235 -8.83 -3.26 5.63
CA PHE A 235 -9.67 -3.10 6.82
C PHE A 235 -10.48 -1.81 6.79
N GLU A 236 -9.92 -0.72 6.25
CA GLU A 236 -10.46 0.64 6.43
C GLU A 236 -11.87 0.80 5.84
N VAL A 237 -12.08 0.41 4.58
CA VAL A 237 -13.38 0.49 3.91
C VAL A 237 -14.42 -0.41 4.61
N PRO A 238 -14.15 -1.70 4.86
CA PRO A 238 -15.05 -2.54 5.64
C PRO A 238 -15.35 -2.02 7.03
N ALA A 239 -14.39 -1.42 7.72
CA ALA A 239 -14.59 -0.91 9.06
C ALA A 239 -15.47 0.35 9.09
N ILE A 240 -15.30 1.26 8.11
CA ILE A 240 -16.00 2.55 8.09
C ILE A 240 -17.41 2.44 7.46
N ILE A 241 -17.57 1.59 6.44
CA ILE A 241 -18.85 1.40 5.72
C ILE A 241 -19.53 0.10 6.12
N GLY A 242 -18.77 -1.00 6.14
CA GLY A 242 -19.30 -2.35 6.38
C GLY A 242 -19.83 -2.54 7.79
N LEU A 243 -19.08 -2.16 8.83
CA LEU A 243 -19.51 -2.33 10.23
C LEU A 243 -20.84 -1.63 10.53
N PRO A 244 -21.06 -0.34 10.19
CA PRO A 244 -22.37 0.30 10.39
C PRO A 244 -23.49 -0.35 9.57
N ALA A 245 -23.18 -0.93 8.41
CA ALA A 245 -24.12 -1.66 7.56
C ALA A 245 -24.34 -3.12 7.98
N ARG A 246 -23.63 -3.61 9.02
CA ARG A 246 -23.57 -5.03 9.42
C ARG A 246 -23.07 -5.96 8.31
N ILE A 247 -22.22 -5.45 7.42
CA ILE A 247 -21.55 -6.22 6.38
C ILE A 247 -20.13 -6.49 6.84
N LEU A 248 -19.91 -7.68 7.38
CA LEU A 248 -18.59 -8.12 7.82
C LEU A 248 -17.83 -8.80 6.68
N VAL A 249 -16.55 -8.44 6.58
CA VAL A 249 -15.52 -9.19 5.85
C VAL A 249 -14.46 -9.68 6.85
N LEU A 250 -13.57 -10.60 6.44
CA LEU A 250 -12.61 -11.25 7.34
C LEU A 250 -11.79 -10.26 8.17
N SER A 251 -11.25 -9.20 7.55
CA SER A 251 -10.45 -8.19 8.24
C SER A 251 -11.23 -7.49 9.37
N SER A 252 -12.48 -7.07 9.10
CA SER A 252 -13.35 -6.46 10.10
C SER A 252 -13.80 -7.45 11.18
N LEU A 253 -14.00 -8.73 10.84
CA LEU A 253 -14.34 -9.77 11.80
C LEU A 253 -13.18 -10.05 12.76
N ILE A 254 -11.95 -10.13 12.24
CA ILE A 254 -10.73 -10.26 13.05
C ILE A 254 -10.56 -9.06 14.00
N TYR A 255 -10.77 -7.85 13.48
CA TYR A 255 -10.69 -6.63 14.30
C TYR A 255 -11.74 -6.64 15.42
N THR A 256 -13.02 -6.86 15.10
CA THR A 256 -14.08 -6.89 16.12
C THR A 256 -13.95 -8.06 17.09
N SER A 257 -13.27 -9.15 16.71
CA SER A 257 -12.97 -10.25 17.64
C SER A 257 -11.92 -9.84 18.68
N THR A 258 -10.96 -9.00 18.32
CA THR A 258 -9.88 -8.53 19.21
C THR A 258 -10.22 -7.22 19.93
N ASN A 259 -11.06 -6.40 19.32
CA ASN A 259 -11.51 -5.10 19.80
C ASN A 259 -13.05 -5.05 19.75
N PRO A 260 -13.75 -5.90 20.53
CA PRO A 260 -15.19 -5.96 20.47
C PRO A 260 -15.82 -4.66 21.02
N PRO A 261 -16.93 -4.17 20.43
CA PRO A 261 -17.67 -3.03 20.98
C PRO A 261 -18.18 -3.29 22.39
N THR A 262 -18.47 -4.54 22.71
CA THR A 262 -18.99 -4.99 24.01
C THR A 262 -18.38 -6.34 24.39
N GLY A 263 -18.10 -6.55 25.68
CA GLY A 263 -17.52 -7.81 26.17
C GLY A 263 -16.00 -7.83 26.10
N LEU A 264 -15.45 -9.05 26.16
CA LEU A 264 -14.01 -9.28 26.25
C LEU A 264 -13.42 -9.71 24.89
N PRO A 265 -12.18 -9.28 24.56
CA PRO A 265 -11.47 -9.75 23.37
C PRO A 265 -11.39 -11.28 23.28
N ASN A 266 -11.67 -11.83 22.11
CA ASN A 266 -11.49 -13.23 21.79
C ASN A 266 -10.35 -13.41 20.79
N TYR A 267 -9.13 -13.47 21.31
CA TYR A 267 -7.91 -13.68 20.52
C TYR A 267 -7.89 -15.07 19.83
N GLY A 268 -8.51 -16.07 20.44
CA GLY A 268 -8.61 -17.43 19.89
C GLY A 268 -9.36 -17.46 18.57
N LEU A 269 -10.57 -16.91 18.54
CA LEU A 269 -11.37 -16.79 17.32
C LEU A 269 -10.70 -15.88 16.29
N ALA A 270 -10.13 -14.75 16.72
CA ALA A 270 -9.37 -13.89 15.82
C ALA A 270 -8.20 -14.64 15.14
N GLY A 271 -7.54 -15.55 15.87
CA GLY A 271 -6.49 -16.41 15.33
C GLY A 271 -7.01 -17.45 14.36
N ALA A 272 -8.16 -18.06 14.63
CA ALA A 272 -8.78 -19.02 13.72
C ALA A 272 -9.17 -18.38 12.37
N TYR A 273 -9.82 -17.21 12.40
CA TYR A 273 -10.12 -16.43 11.19
C TYR A 273 -8.85 -15.95 10.51
N GLY A 274 -7.88 -15.46 11.29
CA GLY A 274 -6.61 -14.97 10.79
C GLY A 274 -5.75 -16.04 10.14
N SER A 275 -5.81 -17.28 10.61
CA SER A 275 -5.05 -18.39 10.04
C SER A 275 -5.51 -18.73 8.61
N ILE A 276 -6.83 -18.69 8.33
CA ILE A 276 -7.35 -18.86 6.97
C ILE A 276 -6.97 -17.68 6.08
N MET A 277 -7.08 -16.46 6.60
CA MET A 277 -6.71 -15.26 5.86
C MET A 277 -5.20 -15.25 5.51
N LEU A 278 -4.35 -15.70 6.44
CA LEU A 278 -2.92 -15.91 6.22
C LEU A 278 -2.67 -17.00 5.16
N LEU A 279 -3.35 -18.15 5.26
CA LEU A 279 -3.25 -19.23 4.27
C LEU A 279 -3.63 -18.75 2.86
N ALA A 280 -4.71 -17.97 2.74
CA ALA A 280 -5.11 -17.35 1.49
C ALA A 280 -4.04 -16.38 0.95
N GLY A 281 -3.52 -15.50 1.80
CA GLY A 281 -2.44 -14.57 1.46
C GLY A 281 -1.18 -15.28 0.95
N LEU A 282 -0.71 -16.32 1.65
CA LEU A 282 0.43 -17.13 1.23
C LEU A 282 0.18 -17.87 -0.09
N THR A 283 -1.03 -18.38 -0.29
CA THR A 283 -1.44 -19.07 -1.52
C THR A 283 -1.41 -18.11 -2.71
N PHE A 284 -1.99 -16.91 -2.58
CA PHE A 284 -1.95 -15.90 -3.64
C PHE A 284 -0.55 -15.36 -3.87
N ALA A 285 0.27 -15.19 -2.83
CA ALA A 285 1.67 -14.80 -2.98
C ALA A 285 2.47 -15.84 -3.79
N TYR A 286 2.22 -17.13 -3.57
CA TYR A 286 2.81 -18.21 -4.36
C TYR A 286 2.41 -18.12 -5.84
N PHE A 287 1.12 -17.91 -6.13
CA PHE A 287 0.64 -17.73 -7.50
C PHE A 287 1.20 -16.46 -8.16
N TYR A 288 1.28 -15.36 -7.42
CA TYR A 288 1.90 -14.11 -7.87
C TYR A 288 3.36 -14.34 -8.30
N VAL A 289 4.17 -14.97 -7.44
CA VAL A 289 5.57 -15.26 -7.76
C VAL A 289 5.69 -16.18 -8.97
N ARG A 290 4.82 -17.20 -9.10
CA ARG A 290 4.77 -18.10 -10.25
C ARG A 290 4.45 -17.35 -11.55
N LEU A 291 3.42 -16.50 -11.55
CA LEU A 291 3.00 -15.70 -12.70
C LEU A 291 4.08 -14.72 -13.15
N VAL A 292 4.67 -13.96 -12.22
CA VAL A 292 5.74 -13.00 -12.52
C VAL A 292 6.97 -13.71 -13.12
N ARG A 293 7.33 -14.90 -12.62
CA ARG A 293 8.43 -15.69 -13.18
C ARG A 293 8.14 -16.18 -14.61
N GLN A 294 6.90 -16.54 -14.91
CA GLN A 294 6.49 -16.95 -16.26
C GLN A 294 6.40 -15.75 -17.22
N GLY A 295 5.93 -14.59 -16.73
CA GLY A 295 5.82 -13.34 -17.49
C GLY A 295 7.14 -12.89 -18.13
N LYS A 296 8.27 -13.13 -17.46
CA LYS A 296 9.62 -12.84 -18.00
C LYS A 296 9.91 -13.57 -19.33
N LYS A 297 9.21 -14.65 -19.64
CA LYS A 297 9.34 -15.41 -20.91
C LYS A 297 8.60 -14.75 -22.09
N TYR A 298 7.65 -13.85 -21.82
CA TYR A 298 6.82 -13.19 -22.83
C TYR A 298 7.27 -11.77 -23.15
N THR A 299 8.30 -11.25 -22.48
CA THR A 299 8.92 -9.96 -22.80
C THR A 299 9.71 -10.06 -24.09
N VAL A 300 9.10 -9.64 -25.21
CA VAL A 300 9.80 -9.37 -26.48
C VAL A 300 10.54 -8.04 -26.33
N ILE A 301 11.62 -8.03 -25.54
CA ILE A 301 12.55 -6.91 -25.55
C ILE A 301 13.41 -7.10 -26.79
N THR A 302 13.10 -6.38 -27.87
CA THR A 302 13.99 -6.31 -29.02
C THR A 302 15.25 -5.55 -28.60
N GLY A 303 16.44 -6.11 -28.85
CA GLY A 303 17.73 -5.47 -28.52
C GLY A 303 18.06 -4.23 -29.35
N ARG A 304 17.12 -3.70 -30.14
CA ARG A 304 17.27 -2.44 -30.87
C ARG A 304 16.70 -1.32 -30.00
N GLY A 305 17.52 -0.30 -29.72
CA GLY A 305 17.07 0.94 -29.09
C GLY A 305 16.07 1.65 -30.00
N TYR A 306 14.79 1.28 -29.88
CA TYR A 306 13.70 1.89 -30.63
C TYR A 306 12.85 2.69 -29.64
N ARG A 307 12.65 3.97 -29.94
CA ARG A 307 11.82 4.87 -29.13
C ARG A 307 10.38 4.74 -29.62
N PRO A 308 9.44 4.18 -28.84
CA PRO A 308 8.05 4.03 -29.27
C PRO A 308 7.49 5.37 -29.73
N ARG A 309 6.93 5.43 -30.95
CA ARG A 309 6.21 6.61 -31.42
C ARG A 309 4.85 6.66 -30.71
N GLU A 310 4.52 7.79 -30.11
CA GLU A 310 3.23 7.95 -29.45
C GLU A 310 2.08 7.88 -30.46
N ILE A 311 1.00 7.17 -30.10
CA ILE A 311 -0.22 7.07 -30.90
C ILE A 311 -0.94 8.43 -30.86
N ALA A 312 -1.02 9.10 -32.01
CA ALA A 312 -1.76 10.36 -32.12
C ALA A 312 -3.27 10.12 -31.92
N LEU A 313 -3.90 10.66 -30.87
CA LEU A 313 -5.32 10.48 -30.59
C LEU A 313 -6.23 11.29 -31.52
N GLY A 314 -5.77 12.44 -32.01
CA GLY A 314 -6.62 13.38 -32.76
C GLY A 314 -7.80 13.86 -31.91
N GLY A 315 -9.03 13.80 -32.43
CA GLY A 315 -10.24 14.19 -31.68
C GLY A 315 -10.52 13.38 -30.41
N TRP A 316 -9.96 12.17 -30.29
CA TRP A 316 -10.09 11.32 -29.10
C TRP A 316 -9.36 11.86 -27.86
N LYS A 317 -8.61 12.97 -27.99
CA LYS A 317 -7.98 13.66 -26.85
C LYS A 317 -9.00 14.14 -25.82
N TRP A 318 -10.17 14.61 -26.24
CA TRP A 318 -11.18 15.16 -25.33
C TRP A 318 -11.90 14.08 -24.52
N PRO A 319 -12.41 12.98 -25.11
CA PRO A 319 -12.91 11.85 -24.34
C PRO A 319 -11.87 11.24 -23.40
N ALA A 320 -10.61 11.12 -23.85
CA ALA A 320 -9.52 10.65 -23.00
C ALA A 320 -9.30 11.56 -21.79
N LEU A 321 -9.22 12.88 -22.02
CA LEU A 321 -9.07 13.85 -20.94
C LEU A 321 -10.28 13.84 -19.99
N ALA A 322 -11.51 13.72 -20.52
CA ALA A 322 -12.73 13.64 -19.72
C ALA A 322 -12.72 12.38 -18.83
N PHE A 323 -12.32 11.23 -19.36
CA PHE A 323 -12.14 10.00 -18.57
C PHE A 323 -11.14 10.18 -17.43
N VAL A 324 -9.99 10.80 -17.72
CA VAL A 324 -8.95 11.06 -16.71
C VAL A 324 -9.42 12.05 -15.66
N ILE A 325 -10.05 13.15 -16.06
CA ILE A 325 -10.61 14.14 -15.13
C ILE A 325 -11.70 13.51 -14.26
N PHE A 326 -12.57 12.67 -14.84
CA PHE A 326 -13.59 11.96 -14.10
C PHE A 326 -12.97 11.08 -13.01
N TYR A 327 -12.00 10.23 -13.38
CA TYR A 327 -11.27 9.41 -12.41
C TYR A 327 -10.58 10.26 -11.32
N LEU A 328 -9.82 11.30 -11.70
CA LEU A 328 -9.12 12.16 -10.74
C LEU A 328 -10.08 12.93 -9.83
N SER A 329 -11.29 13.24 -10.33
CA SER A 329 -12.33 13.85 -9.52
C SER A 329 -12.81 12.91 -8.43
N MET A 330 -12.97 11.63 -8.75
CA MET A 330 -13.35 10.60 -7.78
C MET A 330 -12.23 10.29 -6.77
N GLU A 331 -10.99 10.26 -7.25
CA GLU A 331 -9.83 9.86 -6.45
C GLU A 331 -9.33 10.99 -5.51
N VAL A 332 -9.31 12.23 -6.00
CA VAL A 332 -8.65 13.36 -5.33
C VAL A 332 -9.60 14.53 -5.11
N PHE A 333 -10.20 15.08 -6.17
CA PHE A 333 -10.82 16.41 -6.07
C PHE A 333 -12.11 16.41 -5.25
N MET A 334 -13.08 15.53 -5.53
CA MET A 334 -14.35 15.49 -4.78
C MET A 334 -14.11 15.15 -3.30
N PRO A 335 -13.31 14.11 -2.95
CA PRO A 335 -13.00 13.83 -1.55
C PRO A 335 -12.34 15.01 -0.83
N PHE A 336 -11.39 15.68 -1.46
CA PHE A 336 -10.72 16.82 -0.85
C PHE A 336 -11.67 18.02 -0.68
N VAL A 337 -12.48 18.33 -1.69
CA VAL A 337 -13.41 19.47 -1.66
C VAL A 337 -14.46 19.29 -0.57
N VAL A 338 -15.03 18.08 -0.40
CA VAL A 338 -16.03 17.87 0.65
C VAL A 338 -15.41 17.92 2.05
N LEU A 339 -14.18 17.43 2.23
CA LEU A 339 -13.47 17.58 3.50
C LEU A 339 -13.17 19.06 3.77
N LEU A 340 -12.70 19.80 2.76
CA LEU A 340 -12.46 21.23 2.88
C LEU A 340 -13.73 21.99 3.27
N TRP A 341 -14.82 21.75 2.54
CA TRP A 341 -16.12 22.34 2.82
C TRP A 341 -16.58 22.04 4.27
N THR A 342 -16.52 20.78 4.67
CA THR A 342 -16.98 20.33 5.99
C THR A 342 -16.10 20.86 7.12
N SER A 343 -14.78 20.96 6.89
CA SER A 343 -13.83 21.49 7.87
C SER A 343 -14.03 22.96 8.22
N LEU A 344 -14.65 23.73 7.33
CA LEU A 344 -14.89 25.16 7.50
C LEU A 344 -16.23 25.47 8.18
N LEU A 345 -17.08 24.47 8.38
CA LEU A 345 -18.44 24.64 8.85
C LEU A 345 -18.66 24.04 10.25
N PRO A 346 -19.63 24.55 11.02
CA PRO A 346 -19.96 23.97 12.34
C PRO A 346 -20.61 22.58 12.26
N HIS A 347 -21.24 22.25 11.13
CA HIS A 347 -21.80 20.93 10.83
C HIS A 347 -21.93 20.77 9.31
N LEU A 348 -22.09 19.53 8.83
CA LEU A 348 -22.28 19.24 7.40
C LEU A 348 -23.63 19.79 6.93
N GLN A 349 -23.59 20.65 5.91
CA GLN A 349 -24.78 21.24 5.27
C GLN A 349 -24.50 21.51 3.79
N LEU A 350 -25.56 21.65 3.00
CA LEU A 350 -25.46 21.98 1.58
C LEU A 350 -24.87 23.39 1.36
N PRO A 351 -24.10 23.59 0.27
CA PRO A 351 -23.68 24.92 -0.15
C PRO A 351 -24.87 25.87 -0.30
N SER A 352 -24.87 26.94 0.51
CA SER A 352 -25.89 27.98 0.53
C SER A 352 -25.30 29.28 1.07
N MET A 353 -25.97 30.42 0.84
CA MET A 353 -25.53 31.71 1.38
C MET A 353 -25.49 31.70 2.92
N ALA A 354 -26.44 31.01 3.56
CA ALA A 354 -26.43 30.81 5.00
C ALA A 354 -25.19 30.01 5.46
N ALA A 355 -24.85 28.92 4.77
CA ALA A 355 -23.65 28.15 5.08
C ALA A 355 -22.36 28.98 4.95
N LEU A 356 -22.24 29.78 3.89
CA LEU A 356 -21.09 30.66 3.68
C LEU A 356 -20.90 31.67 4.82
N SER A 357 -21.99 32.18 5.42
CA SER A 357 -21.93 33.10 6.57
C SER A 357 -21.39 32.46 7.86
N THR A 358 -21.38 31.13 7.94
CA THR A 358 -20.90 30.37 9.11
C THR A 358 -19.48 29.82 8.96
N ILE A 359 -18.81 30.12 7.84
CA ILE A 359 -17.44 29.67 7.59
C ILE A 359 -16.51 30.18 8.68
N SER A 360 -15.73 29.28 9.27
CA SER A 360 -14.73 29.62 10.27
C SER A 360 -13.58 28.62 10.28
N MET A 361 -12.43 29.05 10.82
CA MET A 361 -11.29 28.16 11.08
C MET A 361 -11.35 27.50 12.47
N LYS A 362 -12.53 27.50 13.13
CA LYS A 362 -12.69 27.03 14.51
C LYS A 362 -12.26 25.57 14.64
N ASN A 363 -12.70 24.71 13.72
CA ASN A 363 -12.43 23.28 13.76
C ASN A 363 -10.93 22.96 13.67
N PHE A 364 -10.13 23.80 13.01
CA PHE A 364 -8.67 23.61 12.97
C PHE A 364 -7.98 23.90 14.31
N ARG A 365 -8.57 24.79 15.13
CA ARG A 365 -8.03 25.16 16.45
C ARG A 365 -8.46 24.17 17.51
N THR A 366 -9.72 23.75 17.50
CA THR A 366 -10.30 22.85 18.50
C THR A 366 -9.72 21.44 18.48
N ILE A 367 -9.09 21.02 17.36
CA ILE A 367 -8.38 19.74 17.30
C ILE A 367 -7.41 19.56 18.47
N PHE A 368 -6.62 20.59 18.79
CA PHE A 368 -5.62 20.50 19.87
C PHE A 368 -6.25 20.44 21.25
N ASP A 369 -7.41 21.09 21.43
CA ASP A 369 -8.15 21.09 22.69
C ASP A 369 -8.64 19.68 23.05
N TYR A 370 -8.97 18.88 22.03
CA TYR A 370 -9.55 17.55 22.22
C TYR A 370 -8.56 16.39 22.02
N ALA A 371 -7.69 16.47 21.02
CA ALA A 371 -6.71 15.43 20.73
C ALA A 371 -5.43 15.56 21.55
N GLY A 372 -5.13 16.77 22.06
CA GLY A 372 -3.84 17.11 22.64
C GLY A 372 -2.70 17.08 21.62
N THR A 373 -1.45 17.16 22.12
CA THR A 373 -0.24 17.21 21.28
C THR A 373 0.39 15.83 21.03
N LEU A 374 0.13 14.85 21.90
CA LEU A 374 0.74 13.52 21.85
C LEU A 374 0.54 12.81 20.49
N PRO A 375 -0.65 12.83 19.85
CA PRO A 375 -0.84 12.16 18.56
C PRO A 375 0.05 12.72 17.45
N PHE A 376 0.29 14.03 17.46
CA PHE A 376 1.17 14.70 16.49
C PHE A 376 2.63 14.34 16.72
N ILE A 377 3.08 14.32 17.98
CA ILE A 377 4.44 13.93 18.35
C ILE A 377 4.69 12.47 17.97
N ASN A 378 3.79 11.55 18.35
CA ASN A 378 3.91 10.13 18.02
C ASN A 378 3.88 9.89 16.51
N THR A 379 3.06 10.63 15.76
CA THR A 379 3.05 10.53 14.30
C THR A 379 4.36 11.04 13.69
N ALA A 380 4.93 12.14 14.20
CA ALA A 380 6.24 12.62 13.76
C ALA A 380 7.37 11.62 14.08
N ILE A 381 7.34 11.01 15.27
CA ILE A 381 8.27 9.93 15.64
C ILE A 381 8.13 8.75 14.67
N LEU A 382 6.90 8.29 14.37
CA LEU A 382 6.67 7.22 13.41
C LEU A 382 7.19 7.56 12.01
N MET A 383 6.92 8.77 11.55
CA MET A 383 7.36 9.27 10.25
C MET A 383 8.88 9.35 10.11
N PHE A 384 9.62 9.40 11.22
CA PHE A 384 11.08 9.40 11.20
C PHE A 384 11.67 8.00 11.48
N ALA A 385 11.20 7.33 12.54
CA ALA A 385 11.76 6.08 13.03
C ALA A 385 11.50 4.91 12.06
N VAL A 386 10.26 4.76 11.59
CA VAL A 386 9.88 3.65 10.69
C VAL A 386 10.72 3.64 9.40
N PRO A 387 10.78 4.72 8.61
CA PRO A 387 11.58 4.69 7.38
C PRO A 387 13.08 4.54 7.66
N THR A 388 13.59 5.08 8.78
CA THR A 388 15.01 4.94 9.14
C THR A 388 15.38 3.48 9.39
N VAL A 389 14.62 2.79 10.25
CA VAL A 389 14.87 1.38 10.56
C VAL A 389 14.61 0.50 9.33
N THR A 390 13.51 0.75 8.62
CA THR A 390 13.13 0.00 7.42
C THR A 390 14.20 0.11 6.33
N MET A 391 14.68 1.32 6.05
CA MET A 391 15.68 1.54 4.99
C MET A 391 17.06 1.05 5.41
N LEU A 392 17.44 1.16 6.68
CA LEU A 392 18.67 0.55 7.19
C LEU A 392 18.66 -0.96 6.95
N LEU A 393 17.61 -1.66 7.41
CA LEU A 393 17.46 -3.10 7.17
C LEU A 393 17.42 -3.41 5.68
N SER A 394 16.69 -2.62 4.90
CA SER A 394 16.54 -2.83 3.46
C SER A 394 17.86 -2.71 2.71
N VAL A 395 18.70 -1.73 3.03
CA VAL A 395 20.05 -1.60 2.43
C VAL A 395 20.92 -2.80 2.76
N LEU A 396 20.91 -3.26 4.00
CA LEU A 396 21.70 -4.43 4.42
C LEU A 396 21.21 -5.71 3.73
N ILE A 397 19.89 -5.92 3.67
CA ILE A 397 19.28 -7.07 3.01
C ILE A 397 19.56 -7.03 1.50
N SER A 398 19.30 -5.90 0.85
CA SER A 398 19.55 -5.71 -0.58
C SER A 398 21.02 -5.90 -0.94
N TRP A 399 21.93 -5.43 -0.08
CA TRP A 399 23.35 -5.68 -0.28
C TRP A 399 23.67 -7.19 -0.26
N VAL A 400 23.16 -7.95 0.73
CA VAL A 400 23.35 -9.40 0.75
C VAL A 400 22.74 -10.06 -0.49
N VAL A 401 21.51 -9.72 -0.83
CA VAL A 401 20.74 -10.33 -1.93
C VAL A 401 21.36 -10.05 -3.30
N ILE A 402 21.81 -8.83 -3.55
CA ILE A 402 22.27 -8.37 -4.87
C ILE A 402 23.79 -8.47 -5.02
N ARG A 403 24.56 -8.22 -3.95
CA ARG A 403 26.02 -8.06 -4.03
C ARG A 403 26.81 -9.27 -3.59
N THR A 404 26.25 -10.17 -2.78
CA THR A 404 26.98 -11.34 -2.25
C THR A 404 26.59 -12.63 -2.96
N GLN A 405 27.44 -13.66 -2.85
CA GLN A 405 27.20 -15.02 -3.39
C GLN A 405 26.77 -16.02 -2.30
N VAL A 406 26.22 -15.55 -1.18
CA VAL A 406 25.78 -16.42 -0.09
C VAL A 406 24.70 -17.39 -0.60
N SER A 407 24.85 -18.69 -0.32
CA SER A 407 24.00 -19.76 -0.86
C SER A 407 22.51 -19.60 -0.53
N PHE A 408 22.19 -19.05 0.65
CA PHE A 408 20.83 -18.81 1.13
C PHE A 408 20.28 -17.40 0.87
N ARG A 409 20.95 -16.57 0.05
CA ARG A 409 20.48 -15.20 -0.27
C ARG A 409 19.06 -15.15 -0.85
N GLY A 410 18.62 -16.20 -1.55
CA GLY A 410 17.26 -16.31 -2.08
C GLY A 410 16.21 -16.55 -1.00
N ILE A 411 16.57 -17.24 0.09
CA ILE A 411 15.70 -17.40 1.26
C ILE A 411 15.56 -16.05 1.96
N LEU A 412 16.66 -15.31 2.12
CA LEU A 412 16.65 -13.97 2.68
C LEU A 412 15.75 -13.01 1.89
N ASP A 413 15.84 -12.99 0.55
CA ASP A 413 14.95 -12.19 -0.31
C ASP A 413 13.47 -12.60 -0.18
N THR A 414 13.20 -13.91 -0.02
CA THR A 414 11.84 -14.43 0.17
C THR A 414 11.27 -14.02 1.52
N MET A 415 12.07 -14.10 2.59
CA MET A 415 11.67 -13.68 3.93
C MET A 415 11.42 -12.18 4.02
N ALA A 416 12.24 -11.37 3.34
CA ALA A 416 12.03 -9.93 3.27
C ALA A 416 10.74 -9.56 2.51
N PHE A 417 10.29 -10.42 1.57
CA PHE A 417 9.03 -10.22 0.84
C PHE A 417 7.80 -10.73 1.62
N LEU A 418 7.98 -11.70 2.52
CA LEU A 418 6.90 -12.39 3.22
C LEU A 418 5.91 -11.46 3.96
N PRO A 419 6.35 -10.37 4.65
CA PRO A 419 5.42 -9.44 5.30
C PRO A 419 4.37 -8.85 4.36
N HIS A 420 4.68 -8.71 3.07
CA HIS A 420 3.74 -8.17 2.10
C HIS A 420 2.57 -9.12 1.81
N ALA A 421 2.79 -10.43 1.94
CA ALA A 421 1.71 -11.42 1.81
C ALA A 421 0.83 -11.48 3.06
N MET A 422 1.30 -10.91 4.19
CA MET A 422 0.55 -10.87 5.43
C MET A 422 -0.38 -9.65 5.45
N PRO A 423 -1.66 -9.84 5.75
CA PRO A 423 -2.54 -8.74 6.11
C PRO A 423 -1.98 -7.93 7.30
N SER A 424 -1.97 -6.60 7.19
CA SER A 424 -1.46 -5.71 8.24
C SER A 424 -2.22 -5.87 9.56
N ILE A 425 -3.53 -6.14 9.49
CA ILE A 425 -4.36 -6.47 10.66
C ILE A 425 -3.83 -7.71 11.40
N LEU A 426 -3.38 -8.75 10.70
CA LEU A 426 -2.83 -9.95 11.33
C LEU A 426 -1.47 -9.72 11.94
N LEU A 427 -0.62 -8.95 11.26
CA LEU A 427 0.65 -8.53 11.82
C LEU A 427 0.45 -7.76 13.13
N ALA A 428 -0.52 -6.83 13.15
CA ALA A 428 -0.85 -6.05 14.33
C ALA A 428 -1.46 -6.90 15.45
N VAL A 429 -2.42 -7.78 15.15
CA VAL A 429 -2.99 -8.69 16.16
C VAL A 429 -1.92 -9.63 16.72
N GLY A 430 -1.07 -10.21 15.87
CA GLY A 430 0.02 -11.10 16.30
C GLY A 430 1.03 -10.39 17.21
N LEU A 431 1.41 -9.15 16.88
CA LEU A 431 2.27 -8.32 17.73
C LEU A 431 1.57 -7.89 19.02
N GLY A 432 0.28 -7.58 18.97
CA GLY A 432 -0.52 -7.26 20.15
C GLY A 432 -0.59 -8.44 21.12
N TYR A 433 -0.87 -9.64 20.58
CA TYR A 433 -0.86 -10.89 21.35
C TYR A 433 0.52 -11.17 21.96
N LEU A 434 1.60 -10.99 21.20
CA LEU A 434 2.98 -11.12 21.70
C LEU A 434 3.25 -10.16 22.87
N GLY A 435 2.94 -8.88 22.67
CA GLY A 435 3.20 -7.82 23.64
C GLY A 435 2.40 -7.98 24.94
N LEU A 436 1.20 -8.56 24.85
CA LEU A 436 0.39 -8.90 26.02
C LEU A 436 0.89 -10.18 26.70
N ALA A 437 1.07 -11.27 25.94
CA ALA A 437 1.46 -12.58 26.49
C ALA A 437 2.85 -12.59 27.13
N TYR A 438 3.77 -11.77 26.63
CA TYR A 438 5.16 -11.71 27.09
C TYR A 438 5.55 -10.33 27.63
N ARG A 439 4.59 -9.58 28.21
CA ARG A 439 4.80 -8.21 28.70
C ARG A 439 5.99 -8.09 29.67
N GLY A 440 6.29 -9.12 30.46
CA GLY A 440 7.44 -9.13 31.38
C GLY A 440 8.82 -9.20 30.71
N ILE A 441 8.89 -9.72 29.49
CA ILE A 441 10.14 -9.87 28.71
C ILE A 441 10.21 -8.83 27.59
N PHE A 442 9.08 -8.49 26.99
CA PHE A 442 8.95 -7.58 25.86
C PHE A 442 7.95 -6.45 26.18
N PRO A 443 8.31 -5.48 27.04
CA PRO A 443 7.41 -4.45 27.58
C PRO A 443 7.13 -3.31 26.59
N VAL A 444 6.84 -3.62 25.32
CA VAL A 444 6.59 -2.62 24.28
C VAL A 444 5.09 -2.36 24.07
N TYR A 445 4.23 -3.24 24.59
CA TYR A 445 2.78 -3.07 24.46
C TYR A 445 2.31 -1.78 25.14
N GLY A 446 1.51 -0.99 24.43
CA GLY A 446 1.07 0.34 24.86
C GLY A 446 2.11 1.45 24.70
N THR A 447 3.28 1.18 24.12
CA THR A 447 4.25 2.20 23.70
C THR A 447 4.14 2.45 22.19
N ILE A 448 4.73 3.53 21.70
CA ILE A 448 4.81 3.79 20.25
C ILE A 448 5.69 2.77 19.52
N PHE A 449 6.60 2.09 20.23
CA PHE A 449 7.53 1.12 19.65
C PHE A 449 6.83 -0.09 19.03
N ILE A 450 5.72 -0.56 19.61
CA ILE A 450 4.98 -1.69 19.01
C ILE A 450 4.40 -1.33 17.63
N ILE A 451 3.98 -0.07 17.44
CA ILE A 451 3.50 0.45 16.15
C ILE A 451 4.69 0.63 15.20
N ILE A 452 5.82 1.15 15.68
CA ILE A 452 7.06 1.26 14.88
C ILE A 452 7.49 -0.13 14.37
N PHE A 453 7.47 -1.17 15.22
CA PHE A 453 7.82 -2.53 14.82
C PHE A 453 6.86 -3.08 13.77
N ALA A 454 5.54 -2.93 14.00
CA ALA A 454 4.52 -3.36 13.04
C ALA A 454 4.74 -2.73 11.67
N HIS A 455 4.92 -1.40 11.62
CA HIS A 455 5.14 -0.69 10.36
C HIS A 455 6.48 -1.08 9.72
N THR A 456 7.55 -1.24 10.51
CA THR A 456 8.85 -1.65 10.00
C THR A 456 8.75 -3.01 9.31
N ILE A 457 8.14 -4.00 9.98
CA ILE A 457 7.95 -5.34 9.42
C ILE A 457 7.14 -5.28 8.12
N ASN A 458 6.03 -4.53 8.13
CA ASN A 458 5.17 -4.37 6.96
C ASN A 458 5.89 -3.74 5.75
N TRP A 459 6.76 -2.74 5.99
CA TRP A 459 7.39 -1.97 4.91
C TRP A 459 8.79 -2.47 4.47
N ILE A 460 9.39 -3.47 5.14
CA ILE A 460 10.66 -4.08 4.70
C ILE A 460 10.57 -4.60 3.26
N ALA A 461 9.45 -5.18 2.85
CA ALA A 461 9.26 -5.67 1.49
C ALA A 461 9.32 -4.54 0.45
N TYR A 462 8.70 -3.39 0.76
CA TYR A 462 8.77 -2.20 -0.10
C TYR A 462 10.20 -1.67 -0.16
N GLY A 463 10.82 -1.43 1.01
CA GLY A 463 12.18 -0.88 1.10
C GLY A 463 13.24 -1.73 0.42
N THR A 464 13.16 -3.06 0.54
CA THR A 464 14.10 -3.98 -0.14
C THR A 464 13.90 -4.01 -1.65
N ARG A 465 12.65 -3.96 -2.15
CA ARG A 465 12.40 -3.94 -3.59
C ARG A 465 12.82 -2.64 -4.25
N THR A 466 12.57 -1.49 -3.61
CA THR A 466 13.06 -0.21 -4.12
C THR A 466 14.58 -0.12 -4.03
N THR A 467 15.18 -0.59 -2.94
CA THR A 467 16.65 -0.58 -2.78
C THR A 467 17.34 -1.54 -3.76
N ASN A 468 16.79 -2.73 -4.01
CA ASN A 468 17.29 -3.64 -5.05
C ASN A 468 17.30 -2.96 -6.43
N SER A 469 16.26 -2.20 -6.76
CA SER A 469 16.12 -1.56 -8.07
C SER A 469 17.19 -0.49 -8.36
N VAL A 470 17.63 0.24 -7.33
CA VAL A 470 18.71 1.23 -7.45
C VAL A 470 20.07 0.60 -7.30
N MET A 471 20.19 -0.40 -6.42
CA MET A 471 21.44 -1.11 -6.21
C MET A 471 21.86 -1.90 -7.45
N ILE A 472 20.95 -2.52 -8.21
CA ILE A 472 21.31 -3.23 -9.45
C ILE A 472 21.99 -2.32 -10.50
N GLN A 473 21.75 -1.01 -10.46
CA GLN A 473 22.29 -0.06 -11.45
C GLN A 473 23.78 0.28 -11.21
N VAL A 474 24.31 0.03 -10.02
CA VAL A 474 25.72 0.33 -9.68
C VAL A 474 26.60 -0.87 -10.07
N HIS A 475 27.60 -0.68 -10.93
CA HIS A 475 28.49 -1.77 -11.37
C HIS A 475 29.31 -2.39 -10.21
N ARG A 476 29.53 -3.72 -10.24
CA ARG A 476 30.30 -4.45 -9.21
C ARG A 476 31.79 -4.09 -9.18
N GLU A 477 32.34 -3.65 -10.30
CA GLU A 477 33.76 -3.26 -10.43
C GLU A 477 34.17 -2.16 -9.44
N LEU A 478 33.25 -1.26 -9.06
CA LEU A 478 33.52 -0.22 -8.07
C LEU A 478 33.78 -0.81 -6.67
N GLU A 479 33.11 -1.91 -6.33
CA GLU A 479 33.33 -2.62 -5.06
C GLU A 479 34.64 -3.42 -5.10
N GLU A 480 34.94 -4.04 -6.24
CA GLU A 480 36.16 -4.81 -6.47
C GLU A 480 37.40 -3.91 -6.43
N ALA A 481 37.34 -2.74 -7.06
CA ALA A 481 38.40 -1.73 -7.00
C ALA A 481 38.69 -1.31 -5.56
N GLY A 482 37.65 -1.01 -4.77
CA GLY A 482 37.80 -0.69 -3.35
C GLY A 482 38.46 -1.81 -2.55
N LYS A 483 38.07 -3.07 -2.78
CA LYS A 483 38.65 -4.24 -2.10
C LYS A 483 40.11 -4.47 -2.50
N VAL A 484 40.45 -4.34 -3.78
CA VAL A 484 41.85 -4.45 -4.27
C VAL A 484 42.72 -3.33 -3.69
N SER A 485 42.17 -2.14 -3.48
CA SER A 485 42.84 -1.05 -2.75
C SER A 485 42.91 -1.24 -1.22
N GLY A 486 42.52 -2.40 -0.69
CA GLY A 486 42.61 -2.73 0.74
C GLY A 486 41.45 -2.23 1.60
N ALA A 487 40.35 -1.72 1.00
CA ALA A 487 39.18 -1.33 1.77
C ALA A 487 38.40 -2.56 2.26
N SER A 488 38.01 -2.54 3.55
CA SER A 488 37.13 -3.57 4.12
C SER A 488 35.71 -3.47 3.57
N THR A 489 34.95 -4.57 3.62
CA THR A 489 33.55 -4.60 3.12
C THR A 489 32.65 -3.51 3.71
N PRO A 490 32.67 -3.20 5.03
CA PRO A 490 31.91 -2.07 5.57
C PRO A 490 32.36 -0.71 5.03
N ARG A 491 33.67 -0.53 4.78
CA ARG A 491 34.21 0.71 4.20
C ARG A 491 33.76 0.86 2.75
N VAL A 492 33.80 -0.20 1.95
CA VAL A 492 33.26 -0.22 0.56
C VAL A 492 31.76 0.08 0.56
N LEU A 493 30.98 -0.55 1.45
CA LEU A 493 29.55 -0.30 1.56
C LEU A 493 29.26 1.17 1.91
N GLY A 494 29.94 1.72 2.92
CA GLY A 494 29.69 3.07 3.43
C GLY A 494 30.23 4.20 2.57
N HIS A 495 31.38 4.02 1.90
CA HIS A 495 32.07 5.10 1.16
C HIS A 495 31.91 5.00 -0.36
N ILE A 496 31.52 3.84 -0.90
CA ILE A 496 31.36 3.64 -2.34
C ILE A 496 29.89 3.37 -2.66
N VAL A 497 29.35 2.26 -2.14
CA VAL A 497 27.99 1.82 -2.55
C VAL A 497 26.91 2.77 -2.04
N LEU A 498 26.91 3.07 -0.73
CA LEU A 498 25.85 3.87 -0.10
C LEU A 498 25.75 5.28 -0.71
N PRO A 499 26.84 6.04 -0.93
CA PRO A 499 26.77 7.34 -1.60
C PRO A 499 26.17 7.27 -3.01
N LEU A 500 26.51 6.22 -3.78
CA LEU A 500 26.00 6.02 -5.14
C LEU A 500 24.50 5.70 -5.16
N VAL A 501 23.98 5.01 -4.14
CA VAL A 501 22.54 4.69 -4.05
C VAL A 501 21.77 5.65 -3.14
N ALA A 502 22.42 6.64 -2.52
CA ALA A 502 21.87 7.47 -1.46
C ALA A 502 20.59 8.20 -1.89
N ALA A 503 20.56 8.76 -3.10
CA ALA A 503 19.38 9.45 -3.62
C ALA A 503 18.16 8.52 -3.74
N GLY A 504 18.38 7.28 -4.20
CA GLY A 504 17.34 6.25 -4.31
C GLY A 504 16.86 5.73 -2.96
N VAL A 505 17.79 5.54 -2.02
CA VAL A 505 17.50 5.16 -0.63
C VAL A 505 16.72 6.27 0.07
N PHE A 506 17.11 7.54 -0.09
CA PHE A 506 16.41 8.69 0.47
C PHE A 506 15.00 8.84 -0.11
N ASN A 507 14.84 8.68 -1.43
CA ASN A 507 13.51 8.65 -2.04
C ASN A 507 12.64 7.57 -1.39
N SER A 508 13.19 6.36 -1.24
CA SER A 508 12.49 5.24 -0.59
C SER A 508 12.17 5.53 0.89
N TRP A 509 13.05 6.22 1.59
CA TRP A 509 12.84 6.68 2.97
C TRP A 509 11.63 7.60 3.07
N VAL A 510 11.51 8.61 2.19
CA VAL A 510 10.35 9.51 2.20
C VAL A 510 9.07 8.76 1.83
N TRP A 511 9.13 7.81 0.88
CA TRP A 511 7.99 6.97 0.56
C TRP A 511 7.53 6.09 1.73
N VAL A 512 8.45 5.41 2.42
CA VAL A 512 8.11 4.61 3.61
C VAL A 512 7.54 5.51 4.72
N SER A 513 8.08 6.73 4.89
CA SER A 513 7.55 7.73 5.82
C SER A 513 6.07 8.03 5.52
N MET A 514 5.77 8.34 4.26
CA MET A 514 4.41 8.67 3.81
C MET A 514 3.45 7.48 3.85
N LEU A 515 3.94 6.27 3.56
CA LEU A 515 3.16 5.04 3.68
C LEU A 515 2.83 4.71 5.14
N SER A 516 3.77 4.94 6.06
CA SER A 516 3.58 4.78 7.50
C SER A 516 2.59 5.80 8.06
N TYR A 517 2.71 7.05 7.64
CA TYR A 517 1.85 8.15 8.03
C TYR A 517 0.35 7.94 7.71
N ARG A 518 0.05 7.38 6.53
CA ARG A 518 -1.33 7.16 6.09
C ARG A 518 -1.95 5.87 6.63
N GLU A 519 -1.14 5.03 7.28
CA GLU A 519 -1.56 3.72 7.78
C GLU A 519 -2.34 3.89 9.08
N VAL A 520 -3.48 3.20 9.16
CA VAL A 520 -4.39 3.30 10.32
C VAL A 520 -4.73 1.93 10.90
N THR A 521 -4.61 0.84 10.12
CA THR A 521 -5.06 -0.49 10.52
C THR A 521 -4.20 -1.06 11.65
N MET A 522 -2.87 -1.00 11.50
CA MET A 522 -1.96 -1.46 12.54
C MET A 522 -2.04 -0.56 13.77
N ALA A 523 -2.08 0.76 13.56
CA ALA A 523 -2.20 1.72 14.64
C ALA A 523 -3.47 1.52 15.48
N LEU A 524 -4.64 1.35 14.85
CA LEU A 524 -5.91 1.11 15.55
C LEU A 524 -5.95 -0.22 16.32
N THR A 525 -5.28 -1.24 15.79
CA THR A 525 -5.27 -2.57 16.40
C THR A 525 -4.34 -2.63 17.62
N LEU A 526 -3.25 -1.86 17.60
CA LEU A 526 -2.24 -1.79 18.66
C LEU A 526 -2.42 -0.57 19.58
N TYR A 527 -3.49 0.19 19.37
CA TYR A 527 -3.76 1.44 20.04
C TYR A 527 -4.04 1.25 21.55
N THR A 528 -3.45 2.13 22.35
CA THR A 528 -3.76 2.36 23.75
C THR A 528 -3.77 3.86 24.01
N ARG A 529 -4.14 4.28 25.22
CA ARG A 529 -4.19 5.71 25.60
C ARG A 529 -2.84 6.43 25.51
N SER A 530 -1.72 5.71 25.49
CA SER A 530 -0.36 6.26 25.56
C SER A 530 0.40 6.27 24.22
N ASN A 531 -0.09 5.56 23.21
CA ASN A 531 0.57 5.47 21.90
C ASN A 531 -0.32 5.98 20.74
N VAL A 532 -1.24 6.89 21.05
CA VAL A 532 -2.16 7.52 20.10
C VAL A 532 -1.40 8.20 18.96
N VAL A 533 -1.90 8.11 17.73
CA VAL A 533 -1.37 8.77 16.53
C VAL A 533 -2.51 9.51 15.80
N ILE A 534 -2.20 10.39 14.84
CA ILE A 534 -3.24 11.20 14.20
C ILE A 534 -4.29 10.32 13.51
N SER A 535 -3.90 9.21 12.88
CA SER A 535 -4.84 8.31 12.21
C SER A 535 -5.86 7.68 13.17
N THR A 536 -5.45 7.35 14.40
CA THR A 536 -6.36 6.83 15.45
C THR A 536 -7.25 7.94 16.02
N VAL A 537 -6.78 9.19 16.09
CA VAL A 537 -7.61 10.34 16.50
C VAL A 537 -8.73 10.57 15.49
N VAL A 538 -8.43 10.52 14.19
CA VAL A 538 -9.47 10.67 13.16
C VAL A 538 -10.54 9.60 13.32
N TRP A 539 -10.13 8.35 13.58
CA TRP A 539 -11.07 7.26 13.85
C TRP A 539 -11.96 7.54 15.07
N GLN A 540 -11.38 8.01 16.17
CA GLN A 540 -12.12 8.34 17.39
C GLN A 540 -13.12 9.47 17.14
N PHE A 541 -12.69 10.57 16.51
CA PHE A 541 -13.58 11.70 16.17
C PHE A 541 -14.71 11.25 15.24
N TRP A 542 -14.41 10.39 14.25
CA TRP A 542 -15.42 9.82 13.38
C TRP A 542 -16.46 9.00 14.16
N GLY A 543 -16.00 8.10 15.05
CA GLY A 543 -16.87 7.31 15.91
C GLY A 543 -17.70 8.14 16.89
N SER A 544 -17.18 9.29 17.32
CA SER A 544 -17.88 10.25 18.20
C SER A 544 -18.80 11.22 17.46
N GLY A 545 -18.84 11.20 16.12
CA GLY A 545 -19.68 12.09 15.31
C GLY A 545 -19.12 13.50 15.12
N TRP A 546 -17.82 13.71 15.39
CA TRP A 546 -17.14 15.00 15.30
C TRP A 546 -16.65 15.23 13.87
N VAL A 547 -17.62 15.27 12.97
CA VAL A 547 -17.41 15.26 11.51
C VAL A 547 -16.60 16.48 11.03
N PRO A 548 -16.83 17.73 11.50
CA PRO A 548 -16.02 18.87 11.09
C PRO A 548 -14.54 18.77 11.50
N GLU A 549 -14.24 18.25 12.69
CA GLU A 549 -12.88 18.04 13.18
C GLU A 549 -12.16 16.93 12.41
N VAL A 550 -12.87 15.84 12.10
CA VAL A 550 -12.38 14.78 11.18
C VAL A 550 -12.00 15.39 9.83
N ALA A 551 -12.88 16.25 9.29
CA ALA A 551 -12.65 16.88 8.00
C ALA A 551 -11.46 17.84 8.05
N ALA A 552 -11.31 18.61 9.13
CA ALA A 552 -10.17 19.52 9.34
C ALA A 552 -8.84 18.77 9.45
N LEU A 553 -8.78 17.70 10.25
CA LEU A 553 -7.62 16.78 10.25
C LEU A 553 -7.38 16.20 8.86
N GLY A 554 -8.43 15.79 8.16
CA GLY A 554 -8.33 15.27 6.80
C GLY A 554 -7.68 16.26 5.82
N VAL A 555 -8.08 17.54 5.87
CA VAL A 555 -7.49 18.60 5.05
C VAL A 555 -6.02 18.81 5.39
N ILE A 556 -5.67 18.90 6.69
CA ILE A 556 -4.26 19.01 7.12
C ILE A 556 -3.46 17.83 6.54
N LEU A 557 -4.01 16.62 6.65
CA LEU A 557 -3.30 15.42 6.26
C LEU A 557 -3.08 15.35 4.73
N VAL A 558 -4.06 15.78 3.94
CA VAL A 558 -3.96 15.84 2.47
C VAL A 558 -3.00 16.94 2.03
N LEU A 559 -3.08 18.14 2.62
CA LEU A 559 -2.17 19.25 2.30
C LEU A 559 -0.72 18.88 2.61
N PHE A 560 -0.48 18.23 3.75
CA PHE A 560 0.84 17.74 4.12
C PHE A 560 1.40 16.75 3.07
N ALA A 561 0.59 15.79 2.61
CA ALA A 561 0.99 14.86 1.56
C ALA A 561 1.33 15.57 0.23
N ILE A 562 0.55 16.58 -0.15
CA ILE A 562 0.80 17.40 -1.35
C ILE A 562 2.12 18.16 -1.22
N ILE A 563 2.39 18.77 -0.06
CA ILE A 563 3.63 19.52 0.19
C ILE A 563 4.85 18.60 0.10
N VAL A 564 4.79 17.42 0.70
CA VAL A 564 5.91 16.45 0.65
C VAL A 564 6.18 15.99 -0.79
N VAL A 565 5.15 15.62 -1.55
CA VAL A 565 5.32 15.19 -2.96
C VAL A 565 5.81 16.33 -3.85
N GLY A 566 5.25 17.53 -3.67
CA GLY A 566 5.69 18.74 -4.38
C GLY A 566 7.15 19.05 -4.10
N GLY A 567 7.56 19.00 -2.83
CA GLY A 567 8.94 19.19 -2.40
C GLY A 567 9.90 18.15 -2.98
N LEU A 568 9.53 16.87 -2.97
CA LEU A 568 10.32 15.80 -3.60
C LEU A 568 10.52 16.04 -5.10
N LYS A 569 9.44 16.39 -5.82
CA LYS A 569 9.51 16.62 -7.26
C LYS A 569 10.47 17.78 -7.60
N ILE A 570 10.39 18.88 -6.86
CA ILE A 570 11.26 20.05 -7.03
C ILE A 570 12.72 19.72 -6.66
N GLY A 571 12.92 18.97 -5.58
CA GLY A 571 14.26 18.55 -5.14
C GLY A 571 14.96 17.67 -6.19
N PHE A 572 14.26 16.67 -6.71
CA PHE A 572 14.83 15.77 -7.71
C PHE A 572 15.02 16.42 -9.08
N SER A 573 14.14 17.33 -9.51
CA SER A 573 14.34 18.04 -10.79
C SER A 573 15.60 18.91 -10.76
N ARG A 574 15.91 19.54 -9.63
CA ARG A 574 17.13 20.35 -9.45
C ARG A 574 18.40 19.50 -9.44
N ILE A 575 18.37 18.31 -8.83
CA ILE A 575 19.53 17.39 -8.83
C ILE A 575 19.85 16.93 -10.25
N VAL A 576 18.83 16.63 -11.06
CA VAL A 576 19.02 16.23 -12.46
C VAL A 576 19.60 17.40 -13.28
N GLU A 577 19.08 18.62 -13.12
CA GLU A 577 19.61 19.82 -13.79
C GLU A 577 21.09 20.08 -13.44
N ILE A 578 21.45 19.96 -12.15
CA ILE A 578 22.85 20.12 -11.69
C ILE A 578 23.76 19.02 -12.26
N SER A 579 23.29 17.77 -12.34
CA SER A 579 24.07 16.65 -12.90
C SER A 579 24.22 16.70 -14.43
N SER A 580 23.34 17.42 -15.13
CA SER A 580 23.41 17.63 -16.58
C SER A 580 24.15 18.91 -16.99
N GLY A 581 24.59 19.71 -16.01
CA GLY A 581 25.26 21.00 -16.20
C GLY A 581 26.79 20.96 -16.06
N THR A 582 27.40 19.78 -16.04
CA THR A 582 28.85 19.52 -16.11
C THR A 582 29.12 18.51 -17.20
#